data_AF-A0AAW4CQ25-F1
#
_entry.id   AF-A0AAW4CQ25-F1
#
_cell.length_a   1.000
_cell.length_b   1.000
_cell.length_c   1.000
_cell.angle_alpha   90.00
_cell.angle_beta   90.00
_cell.angle_gamma   90.00
#
_symmetry.space_group_name_H-M   'P 1'
#
loop_
_entity.id
_entity.type
_entity.pdbx_description
1 polymer ?
#
loop_
_entity_poly.entity_id
_entity_poly.type
_entity_poly.pdbx_seq_one_letter_code
_entity_poly.pdbx_strand_id
1 'polypeptide(L)'
;MPTATWPVLRTAAKREHRYDPLHRLLAARGAGQKVVTEYRYDCQHRLSEVLLPNGQVAKYRYDAFGRRIEKDVAGAVTEFFWQGERLIGDWAPGRSRSYVYEPMSFRPLVMVDGDGAENAHPYYYQLDHLGTPQELTSAQGRICWSVRYQAYGNVARLDIEEVDNPLRFQGQYFDAETGLHYNRHRYYNPNTGRYLTADPIKLAGGLNSYRYATNPRGWIDPLGLSGNCPKPDTCVQEAAAPADNLPKIETKEPEIPEPKMTAEERRARIDVLSEANAKRHVQSWEDEFGMHTIGKHSPEIPDAALRQRAIDGTNPMTGKPPRRPRPSSSSQFRTWKLQMQAINEALTRKARGLNQFDGKDKDGNPIVRVEQPGSGRGYSPNKKDPNNPKPNEDMNGAEIKFDKNTQKPFTAFPTKQK
;
A
#
# COMPACT_ATOMS: atom_id res chain seq x y z
N MET A 1 -22.84 -39.39 8.17
CA MET A 1 -21.58 -38.71 7.77
C MET A 1 -21.36 -37.56 8.74
N PRO A 2 -20.36 -37.60 9.62
CA PRO A 2 -20.13 -36.49 10.53
C PRO A 2 -19.58 -35.31 9.74
N THR A 3 -20.23 -34.16 9.85
CA THR A 3 -19.75 -32.87 9.35
C THR A 3 -18.49 -32.49 10.12
N ALA A 4 -17.32 -32.72 9.52
CA ALA A 4 -16.05 -32.34 10.11
C ALA A 4 -16.00 -30.83 10.34
N THR A 5 -15.92 -30.44 11.62
CA THR A 5 -15.67 -29.07 12.05
C THR A 5 -14.15 -28.85 12.06
N TRP A 6 -13.69 -28.04 11.13
CA TRP A 6 -12.27 -27.82 10.82
C TRP A 6 -11.61 -26.77 11.75
N PRO A 7 -10.27 -26.79 11.91
CA PRO A 7 -9.58 -25.88 12.83
C PRO A 7 -9.81 -24.42 12.46
N VAL A 8 -10.39 -23.69 13.40
CA VAL A 8 -10.65 -22.25 13.32
C VAL A 8 -9.67 -21.55 14.25
N LEU A 9 -8.73 -20.80 13.66
CA LEU A 9 -7.84 -19.92 14.43
C LEU A 9 -8.55 -18.58 14.63
N ARG A 10 -8.96 -18.31 15.86
CA ARG A 10 -9.55 -17.02 16.28
C ARG A 10 -8.45 -16.14 16.87
N THR A 11 -8.25 -14.96 16.31
CA THR A 11 -7.38 -13.96 16.92
C THR A 11 -8.17 -13.08 17.90
N ALA A 12 -7.47 -12.40 18.83
CA ALA A 12 -8.05 -11.43 19.75
C ALA A 12 -8.87 -10.32 19.05
N ALA A 13 -8.63 -10.09 17.75
CA ALA A 13 -9.37 -9.15 16.91
C ALA A 13 -10.65 -9.74 16.24
N LYS A 14 -11.18 -10.87 16.71
CA LYS A 14 -12.35 -11.58 16.12
C LYS A 14 -12.20 -11.91 14.62
N ARG A 15 -10.96 -12.12 14.14
CA ARG A 15 -10.69 -12.63 12.79
C ARG A 15 -10.62 -14.15 12.82
N GLU A 16 -11.18 -14.80 11.81
CA GLU A 16 -11.23 -16.26 11.70
C GLU A 16 -10.53 -16.68 10.42
N HIS A 17 -9.48 -17.50 10.55
CA HIS A 17 -8.82 -18.16 9.43
C HIS A 17 -9.23 -19.62 9.41
N ARG A 18 -9.63 -20.11 8.23
CA ARG A 18 -9.95 -21.52 8.01
C ARG A 18 -8.92 -22.12 7.08
N TYR A 19 -8.49 -23.33 7.41
CA TYR A 19 -7.50 -24.07 6.63
C TYR A 19 -8.09 -25.39 6.15
N ASP A 20 -7.60 -25.88 5.03
CA ASP A 20 -7.88 -27.24 4.58
C ASP A 20 -7.02 -28.28 5.34
N PRO A 21 -7.27 -29.60 5.17
CA PRO A 21 -6.47 -30.65 5.80
C PRO A 21 -4.98 -30.65 5.38
N LEU A 22 -4.63 -29.91 4.33
CA LEU A 22 -3.27 -29.75 3.84
C LEU A 22 -2.62 -28.45 4.36
N HIS A 23 -3.25 -27.80 5.34
CA HIS A 23 -2.74 -26.62 6.00
C HIS A 23 -2.58 -25.42 5.05
N ARG A 24 -3.51 -25.27 4.10
CA ARG A 24 -3.61 -24.11 3.19
C ARG A 24 -4.80 -23.24 3.60
N LEU A 25 -4.62 -21.92 3.62
CA LEU A 25 -5.67 -20.97 4.01
C LEU A 25 -6.83 -21.01 3.00
N LEU A 26 -8.00 -21.48 3.38
CA LEU A 26 -9.22 -21.51 2.53
C LEU A 26 -10.02 -20.23 2.61
N ALA A 27 -10.11 -19.63 3.80
CA ALA A 27 -10.90 -18.43 4.00
C ALA A 27 -10.31 -17.56 5.11
N ALA A 28 -10.29 -16.26 4.86
CA ALA A 28 -10.03 -15.25 5.87
C ALA A 28 -11.31 -14.45 6.12
N ARG A 29 -11.76 -14.43 7.38
CA ARG A 29 -12.93 -13.67 7.81
C ARG A 29 -12.52 -12.44 8.59
N GLY A 30 -13.02 -11.29 8.17
CA GLY A 30 -12.95 -10.05 8.94
C GLY A 30 -13.80 -10.09 10.22
N ALA A 31 -13.67 -9.07 11.07
CA ALA A 31 -14.47 -8.97 12.30
C ALA A 31 -15.98 -9.00 11.98
N GLY A 32 -16.73 -9.81 12.74
CA GLY A 32 -18.18 -9.96 12.58
C GLY A 32 -18.62 -10.98 11.52
N GLN A 33 -17.72 -11.83 10.99
CA GLN A 33 -18.01 -12.96 10.10
C GLN A 33 -18.65 -12.62 8.73
N LYS A 34 -18.75 -11.35 8.35
CA LYS A 34 -19.44 -10.89 7.11
C LYS A 34 -18.55 -10.71 5.89
N VAL A 35 -17.25 -10.48 6.08
CA VAL A 35 -16.29 -10.25 4.99
C VAL A 35 -15.48 -11.52 4.84
N VAL A 36 -15.67 -12.25 3.74
CA VAL A 36 -14.97 -13.50 3.46
C VAL A 36 -14.14 -13.31 2.20
N THR A 37 -12.82 -13.40 2.34
CA THR A 37 -11.95 -13.69 1.20
C THR A 37 -11.81 -15.20 1.12
N GLU A 38 -12.09 -15.79 -0.03
CA GLU A 38 -11.94 -17.23 -0.26
C GLU A 38 -10.75 -17.49 -1.18
N TYR A 39 -10.02 -18.56 -0.88
CA TYR A 39 -8.80 -18.95 -1.59
C TYR A 39 -8.98 -20.36 -2.14
N ARG A 40 -8.62 -20.56 -3.40
CA ARG A 40 -8.62 -21.88 -4.05
C ARG A 40 -7.23 -22.21 -4.54
N TYR A 41 -6.92 -23.49 -4.51
CA TYR A 41 -5.61 -24.01 -4.86
C TYR A 41 -5.74 -25.10 -5.90
N ASP A 42 -4.73 -25.19 -6.77
CA ASP A 42 -4.61 -26.30 -7.71
C ASP A 42 -4.15 -27.60 -7.03
N CYS A 43 -4.03 -28.67 -7.83
CA CYS A 43 -3.57 -29.98 -7.38
C CYS A 43 -2.09 -30.00 -6.96
N GLN A 44 -1.31 -28.97 -7.31
CA GLN A 44 0.09 -28.80 -6.91
C GLN A 44 0.23 -27.85 -5.71
N HIS A 45 -0.88 -27.54 -5.03
CA HIS A 45 -0.94 -26.69 -3.85
C HIS A 45 -0.60 -25.20 -4.06
N ARG A 46 -0.67 -24.71 -5.29
CA ARG A 46 -0.46 -23.30 -5.63
C ARG A 46 -1.78 -22.55 -5.64
N LEU A 47 -1.79 -21.29 -5.22
CA LEU A 47 -3.00 -20.46 -5.18
C LEU A 47 -3.48 -20.20 -6.60
N SER A 48 -4.63 -20.73 -6.98
CA SER A 48 -5.15 -20.64 -8.35
C SER A 48 -6.24 -19.57 -8.48
N GLU A 49 -6.96 -19.28 -7.40
CA GLU A 49 -8.06 -18.30 -7.42
C GLU A 49 -8.24 -17.64 -6.04
N VAL A 50 -8.62 -16.36 -6.04
CA VAL A 50 -9.07 -15.61 -4.86
C VAL A 50 -10.39 -14.91 -5.17
N LEU A 51 -11.41 -15.20 -4.38
CA LEU A 51 -12.68 -14.48 -4.38
C LEU A 51 -12.62 -13.39 -3.32
N LEU A 52 -12.67 -12.14 -3.74
CA LEU A 52 -12.61 -10.97 -2.87
C LEU A 52 -13.99 -10.62 -2.31
N PRO A 53 -14.07 -9.93 -1.17
CA PRO A 53 -15.35 -9.60 -0.53
C PRO A 53 -16.26 -8.68 -1.35
N ASN A 54 -15.71 -7.97 -2.32
CA ASN A 54 -16.46 -7.14 -3.27
C ASN A 54 -16.99 -7.93 -4.48
N GLY A 55 -16.80 -9.25 -4.51
CA GLY A 55 -17.22 -10.14 -5.60
C GLY A 55 -16.22 -10.25 -6.75
N GLN A 56 -15.13 -9.47 -6.74
CA GLN A 56 -14.07 -9.63 -7.74
C GLN A 56 -13.35 -10.96 -7.57
N VAL A 57 -12.96 -11.56 -8.70
CA VAL A 57 -12.21 -12.82 -8.73
C VAL A 57 -10.86 -12.55 -9.37
N ALA A 58 -9.79 -12.98 -8.69
CA ALA A 58 -8.44 -13.02 -9.22
C ALA A 58 -8.05 -14.47 -9.50
N LYS A 59 -7.55 -14.77 -10.69
CA LYS A 59 -7.09 -16.11 -11.11
C LYS A 59 -5.62 -16.06 -11.47
N TYR A 60 -4.91 -17.15 -11.18
CA TYR A 60 -3.47 -17.27 -11.42
C TYR A 60 -3.16 -18.56 -12.18
N ARG A 61 -2.25 -18.46 -13.16
CA ARG A 61 -1.74 -19.63 -13.91
C ARG A 61 -0.25 -19.77 -13.72
N TYR A 62 0.20 -21.02 -13.80
CA TYR A 62 1.59 -21.39 -13.56
C TYR A 62 2.12 -22.26 -14.68
N ASP A 63 3.42 -22.17 -14.94
CA ASP A 63 4.11 -23.11 -15.82
C ASP A 63 4.39 -24.46 -15.13
N ALA A 64 5.03 -25.38 -15.86
CA ALA A 64 5.38 -26.71 -15.35
C ALA A 64 6.39 -26.68 -14.20
N PHE A 65 7.25 -25.66 -14.13
CA PHE A 65 8.16 -25.43 -13.00
C PHE A 65 7.43 -24.80 -11.81
N GLY A 66 6.21 -24.30 -12.03
CA GLY A 66 5.34 -23.69 -11.04
C GLY A 66 5.52 -22.20 -10.89
N ARG A 67 6.23 -21.53 -11.80
CA ARG A 67 6.37 -20.06 -11.83
C ARG A 67 5.07 -19.46 -12.35
N ARG A 68 4.61 -18.37 -11.74
CA ARG A 68 3.37 -17.71 -12.18
C ARG A 68 3.60 -17.05 -13.53
N ILE A 69 2.84 -17.43 -14.54
CA ILE A 69 2.94 -16.90 -15.90
C ILE A 69 1.80 -15.95 -16.26
N GLU A 70 0.69 -16.00 -15.51
CA GLU A 70 -0.49 -15.17 -15.77
C GLU A 70 -1.21 -14.82 -14.46
N LYS A 71 -1.78 -13.62 -14.45
CA LYS A 71 -2.81 -13.19 -13.51
C LYS A 71 -3.97 -12.59 -14.30
N ASP A 72 -5.19 -13.00 -13.99
CA ASP A 72 -6.43 -12.40 -14.50
C ASP A 72 -7.22 -11.82 -13.32
N VAL A 73 -7.45 -10.50 -13.32
CA VAL A 73 -8.29 -9.81 -12.33
C VAL A 73 -9.50 -9.24 -13.05
N ALA A 74 -10.66 -9.89 -12.88
CA ALA A 74 -11.92 -9.45 -13.49
C ALA A 74 -11.82 -9.18 -15.03
N GLY A 75 -11.06 -10.00 -15.76
CA GLY A 75 -10.84 -9.91 -17.20
C GLY A 75 -9.59 -9.10 -17.59
N ALA A 76 -8.95 -8.40 -16.65
CA ALA A 76 -7.68 -7.72 -16.88
C ALA A 76 -6.51 -8.70 -16.69
N VAL A 77 -5.91 -9.11 -17.81
CA VAL A 77 -4.81 -10.09 -17.83
C VAL A 77 -3.45 -9.39 -17.72
N THR A 78 -2.57 -9.96 -16.90
CA THR A 78 -1.14 -9.62 -16.81
C THR A 78 -0.32 -10.90 -16.99
N GLU A 79 0.63 -10.88 -17.92
CA GLU A 79 1.57 -11.96 -18.19
C GLU A 79 2.90 -11.71 -17.48
N PHE A 80 3.63 -12.80 -17.17
CA PHE A 80 4.88 -12.75 -16.41
C PHE A 80 6.00 -13.53 -17.08
N PHE A 81 7.19 -12.94 -17.14
CA PHE A 81 8.37 -13.49 -17.81
C PHE A 81 9.47 -13.82 -16.81
N TRP A 82 10.18 -14.93 -17.02
CA TRP A 82 11.11 -15.49 -16.05
C TRP A 82 12.47 -15.86 -16.66
N GLN A 83 13.54 -15.61 -15.90
CA GLN A 83 14.88 -16.16 -16.14
C GLN A 83 15.29 -17.02 -14.94
N GLY A 84 15.26 -18.34 -15.11
CA GLY A 84 15.39 -19.27 -13.98
C GLY A 84 14.28 -19.02 -12.94
N GLU A 85 14.67 -18.75 -11.69
CA GLU A 85 13.77 -18.44 -10.56
C GLU A 85 13.47 -16.94 -10.40
N ARG A 86 14.00 -16.07 -11.27
CA ARG A 86 13.80 -14.61 -11.18
C ARG A 86 12.74 -14.15 -12.17
N LEU A 87 11.78 -13.36 -11.67
CA LEU A 87 10.81 -12.65 -12.50
C LEU A 87 11.55 -11.50 -13.19
N ILE A 88 11.61 -11.51 -14.53
CA ILE A 88 12.32 -10.49 -15.31
C ILE A 88 11.40 -9.50 -16.00
N GLY A 89 10.09 -9.71 -15.95
CA GLY A 89 9.15 -8.75 -16.48
C GLY A 89 7.70 -9.12 -16.30
N ASP A 90 6.84 -8.14 -16.50
CA ASP A 90 5.39 -8.31 -16.60
C ASP A 90 4.82 -7.44 -17.71
N TRP A 91 3.77 -7.95 -18.35
CA TRP A 91 3.12 -7.28 -19.47
C TRP A 91 1.60 -7.30 -19.32
N ALA A 92 0.97 -6.19 -19.64
CA ALA A 92 -0.47 -6.03 -19.77
C ALA A 92 -0.76 -5.00 -20.88
N PRO A 93 -1.97 -4.95 -21.46
CA PRO A 93 -2.31 -3.91 -22.41
C PRO A 93 -2.01 -2.50 -21.86
N GLY A 94 -1.10 -1.77 -22.50
CA GLY A 94 -0.67 -0.43 -22.10
C GLY A 94 0.36 -0.36 -20.96
N ARG A 95 0.93 -1.50 -20.52
CA ARG A 95 2.01 -1.55 -19.53
C ARG A 95 2.97 -2.70 -19.80
N SER A 96 4.26 -2.40 -19.88
CA SER A 96 5.30 -3.38 -20.15
C SER A 96 6.51 -3.06 -19.30
N ARG A 97 6.86 -3.96 -18.38
CA ARG A 97 7.96 -3.76 -17.44
C ARG A 97 8.98 -4.87 -17.55
N SER A 98 10.25 -4.49 -17.57
CA SER A 98 11.38 -5.41 -17.46
C SER A 98 12.24 -5.05 -16.25
N TYR A 99 12.73 -6.06 -15.54
CA TYR A 99 13.53 -5.91 -14.32
C TYR A 99 14.93 -6.46 -14.53
N VAL A 100 15.94 -5.63 -14.28
CA VAL A 100 17.36 -5.99 -14.27
C VAL A 100 17.82 -6.10 -12.83
N TYR A 101 18.52 -7.18 -12.50
CA TYR A 101 18.98 -7.49 -11.14
C TYR A 101 20.51 -7.45 -11.05
N GLU A 102 21.02 -7.27 -9.84
CA GLU A 102 22.43 -7.55 -9.54
C GLU A 102 22.77 -9.00 -9.98
N PRO A 103 23.99 -9.25 -10.49
CA PRO A 103 24.43 -10.58 -10.87
C PRO A 103 24.20 -11.58 -9.74
N MET A 104 23.61 -12.74 -10.07
CA MET A 104 23.36 -13.84 -9.12
C MET A 104 22.56 -13.43 -7.87
N SER A 105 21.72 -12.41 -7.96
CA SER A 105 20.96 -11.86 -6.84
C SER A 105 19.49 -11.61 -7.21
N PHE A 106 18.66 -11.38 -6.19
CA PHE A 106 17.27 -10.92 -6.31
C PHE A 106 17.13 -9.43 -6.01
N ARG A 107 18.25 -8.71 -5.83
CA ARG A 107 18.30 -7.25 -5.65
C ARG A 107 18.10 -6.55 -7.00
N PRO A 108 17.01 -5.80 -7.20
CA PRO A 108 16.75 -5.16 -8.48
C PRO A 108 17.62 -3.89 -8.63
N LEU A 109 18.16 -3.68 -9.83
CA LEU A 109 18.97 -2.52 -10.19
C LEU A 109 18.18 -1.51 -11.02
N VAL A 110 17.49 -1.99 -12.05
CA VAL A 110 16.76 -1.13 -13.00
C VAL A 110 15.41 -1.76 -13.31
N MET A 111 14.37 -0.93 -13.31
CA MET A 111 13.10 -1.22 -13.97
C MET A 111 13.06 -0.43 -15.27
N VAL A 112 12.77 -1.11 -16.38
CA VAL A 112 12.51 -0.48 -17.66
C VAL A 112 11.01 -0.57 -17.91
N ASP A 113 10.34 0.56 -18.01
CA ASP A 113 8.88 0.62 -18.23
C ASP A 113 8.59 1.25 -19.60
N GLY A 114 7.74 0.60 -20.39
CA GLY A 114 7.36 1.02 -21.75
C GLY A 114 7.69 -0.03 -22.83
N ASP A 115 6.97 0.05 -23.95
CA ASP A 115 7.11 -0.86 -25.09
C ASP A 115 8.01 -0.28 -26.19
N GLY A 116 8.97 -1.10 -26.64
CA GLY A 116 9.92 -0.74 -27.70
C GLY A 116 11.03 0.21 -27.24
N ALA A 117 12.09 0.32 -28.05
CA ALA A 117 13.29 1.06 -27.68
C ALA A 117 13.06 2.58 -27.45
N GLU A 118 12.04 3.16 -28.09
CA GLU A 118 11.77 4.60 -28.04
C GLU A 118 10.90 5.03 -26.83
N ASN A 119 10.02 4.15 -26.34
CA ASN A 119 9.14 4.46 -25.20
C ASN A 119 9.62 3.82 -23.89
N ALA A 120 10.64 2.97 -23.94
CA ALA A 120 11.23 2.34 -22.77
C ALA A 120 12.00 3.38 -21.92
N HIS A 121 11.56 3.58 -20.69
CA HIS A 121 12.17 4.52 -19.75
C HIS A 121 12.81 3.77 -18.58
N PRO A 122 14.13 3.98 -18.32
CA PRO A 122 14.80 3.35 -17.20
C PRO A 122 14.56 4.10 -15.88
N TYR A 123 14.26 3.34 -14.84
CA TYR A 123 14.14 3.76 -13.46
C TYR A 123 15.09 2.95 -12.59
N TYR A 124 15.88 3.63 -11.78
CA TYR A 124 16.95 3.05 -10.98
C TYR A 124 16.47 2.84 -9.55
N TYR A 125 16.65 1.62 -9.04
CA TYR A 125 16.26 1.24 -7.69
C TYR A 125 17.22 1.78 -6.64
N GLN A 126 16.67 2.40 -5.59
CA GLN A 126 17.37 2.69 -4.35
C GLN A 126 16.89 1.70 -3.30
N LEU A 127 17.78 0.83 -2.83
CA LEU A 127 17.45 -0.29 -1.95
C LEU A 127 17.83 0.01 -0.49
N ASP A 128 17.16 -0.66 0.45
CA ASP A 128 17.66 -0.79 1.82
C ASP A 128 18.77 -1.84 1.93
N HIS A 129 19.27 -2.07 3.15
CA HIS A 129 20.33 -3.06 3.42
C HIS A 129 19.91 -4.50 3.13
N LEU A 130 18.61 -4.79 3.00
CA LEU A 130 18.07 -6.10 2.62
C LEU A 130 17.87 -6.23 1.11
N GLY A 131 18.12 -5.18 0.33
CA GLY A 131 17.81 -5.19 -1.09
C GLY A 131 16.34 -4.88 -1.42
N THR A 132 15.59 -4.30 -0.47
CA THR A 132 14.18 -3.94 -0.65
C THR A 132 14.08 -2.56 -1.31
N PRO A 133 13.35 -2.40 -2.43
CA PRO A 133 13.10 -1.11 -3.07
C PRO A 133 12.53 -0.06 -2.11
N GLN A 134 13.23 1.04 -1.85
CA GLN A 134 12.71 2.19 -1.10
C GLN A 134 12.31 3.34 -2.02
N GLU A 135 13.06 3.55 -3.11
CA GLU A 135 12.81 4.61 -4.08
C GLU A 135 13.13 4.15 -5.52
N LEU A 136 12.49 4.79 -6.50
CA LEU A 136 12.89 4.75 -7.91
C LEU A 136 13.25 6.16 -8.37
N THR A 137 14.37 6.29 -9.05
CA THR A 137 14.80 7.53 -9.69
C THR A 137 14.80 7.41 -11.21
N SER A 138 14.32 8.41 -11.94
CA SER A 138 14.46 8.48 -13.39
C SER A 138 15.93 8.66 -13.81
N ALA A 139 16.24 8.53 -15.09
CA ALA A 139 17.57 8.83 -15.66
C ALA A 139 18.10 10.24 -15.31
N GLN A 140 17.21 11.20 -15.08
CA GLN A 140 17.59 12.56 -14.69
C GLN A 140 17.92 12.68 -13.19
N GLY A 141 17.66 11.65 -12.38
CA GLY A 141 17.86 11.63 -10.92
C GLY A 141 16.63 12.11 -10.14
N ARG A 142 15.47 12.22 -10.79
CA ARG A 142 14.21 12.64 -10.17
C ARG A 142 13.55 11.43 -9.51
N ILE A 143 13.08 11.57 -8.27
CA ILE A 143 12.37 10.50 -7.57
C ILE A 143 10.96 10.37 -8.15
N CYS A 144 10.63 9.19 -8.68
CA CYS A 144 9.36 8.87 -9.34
C CYS A 144 8.51 7.88 -8.55
N TRP A 145 9.12 7.17 -7.60
CA TRP A 145 8.44 6.31 -6.65
C TRP A 145 9.20 6.31 -5.34
N SER A 146 8.50 6.34 -4.21
CA SER A 146 9.11 6.33 -2.87
C SER A 146 8.13 5.78 -1.86
N VAL A 147 8.59 4.86 -1.02
CA VAL A 147 7.74 4.15 -0.06
C VAL A 147 8.46 3.99 1.27
N ARG A 148 7.69 3.81 2.34
CA ARG A 148 8.17 3.42 3.66
C ARG A 148 7.44 2.17 4.11
N TYR A 149 8.21 1.17 4.55
CA TYR A 149 7.67 -0.09 5.03
C TYR A 149 7.64 -0.19 6.56
N GLN A 150 6.76 -1.04 7.05
CA GLN A 150 6.86 -1.64 8.37
C GLN A 150 7.80 -2.86 8.33
N ALA A 151 8.19 -3.36 9.51
CA ALA A 151 9.19 -4.44 9.64
C ALA A 151 8.86 -5.74 8.87
N TYR A 152 7.58 -6.03 8.62
CA TYR A 152 7.12 -7.22 7.88
C TYR A 152 6.71 -6.91 6.43
N GLY A 153 7.12 -5.78 5.87
CA GLY A 153 6.92 -5.44 4.46
C GLY A 153 5.56 -4.81 4.13
N ASN A 154 4.72 -4.50 5.13
CA ASN A 154 3.53 -3.67 4.89
C ASN A 154 3.98 -2.27 4.49
N VAL A 155 3.32 -1.68 3.50
CA VAL A 155 3.49 -0.26 3.19
C VAL A 155 2.92 0.56 4.35
N ALA A 156 3.79 1.25 5.08
CA ALA A 156 3.39 2.22 6.10
C ALA A 156 2.95 3.53 5.45
N ARG A 157 3.66 3.95 4.40
CA ARG A 157 3.37 5.18 3.65
C ARG A 157 3.91 5.06 2.23
N LEU A 158 3.11 5.41 1.24
CA LEU A 158 3.55 5.59 -0.14
C LEU A 158 3.71 7.09 -0.37
N ASP A 159 4.96 7.54 -0.43
CA ASP A 159 5.30 8.95 -0.53
C ASP A 159 5.20 9.44 -1.97
N ILE A 160 5.69 8.64 -2.92
CA ILE A 160 5.65 8.95 -4.33
C ILE A 160 5.17 7.76 -5.15
N GLU A 161 4.21 8.00 -6.04
CA GLU A 161 3.60 7.02 -6.93
C GLU A 161 3.32 7.66 -8.31
N GLU A 162 4.37 8.16 -8.96
CA GLU A 162 4.26 8.60 -10.36
C GLU A 162 4.44 7.42 -11.32
N VAL A 163 5.14 6.38 -10.87
CA VAL A 163 5.36 5.12 -11.57
C VAL A 163 5.02 3.97 -10.62
N ASP A 164 4.32 2.96 -11.11
CA ASP A 164 3.96 1.76 -10.33
C ASP A 164 5.15 0.80 -10.22
N ASN A 165 5.48 0.41 -8.99
CA ASN A 165 6.50 -0.60 -8.69
C ASN A 165 5.89 -1.75 -7.86
N PRO A 166 5.83 -2.98 -8.40
CA PRO A 166 5.24 -4.12 -7.72
C PRO A 166 6.28 -4.92 -6.92
N LEU A 167 7.58 -4.73 -7.13
CA LEU A 167 8.60 -5.48 -6.38
C LEU A 167 8.59 -5.09 -4.89
N ARG A 168 8.75 -6.08 -4.01
CA ARG A 168 8.76 -5.91 -2.53
C ARG A 168 10.07 -6.45 -1.96
N PHE A 169 10.05 -7.21 -0.87
CA PHE A 169 11.23 -7.95 -0.45
C PHE A 169 11.78 -8.79 -1.61
N GLN A 170 13.07 -9.14 -1.55
CA GLN A 170 13.70 -9.95 -2.59
C GLN A 170 12.83 -11.16 -2.96
N GLY A 171 12.58 -11.37 -4.26
CA GLY A 171 11.73 -12.43 -4.80
C GLY A 171 10.22 -12.17 -4.79
N GLN A 172 9.76 -11.06 -4.19
CA GLN A 172 8.33 -10.79 -3.99
C GLN A 172 7.74 -9.83 -5.02
N TYR A 173 6.56 -10.17 -5.53
CA TYR A 173 5.72 -9.33 -6.39
C TYR A 173 4.39 -9.01 -5.70
N PHE A 174 4.04 -7.73 -5.61
CA PHE A 174 2.81 -7.24 -4.97
C PHE A 174 1.59 -7.38 -5.88
N ASP A 175 0.58 -8.08 -5.37
CA ASP A 175 -0.74 -8.19 -6.00
C ASP A 175 -1.72 -7.23 -5.33
N ALA A 176 -1.91 -6.06 -5.95
CA ALA A 176 -2.76 -4.99 -5.43
C ALA A 176 -4.19 -5.44 -5.14
N GLU A 177 -4.74 -6.37 -5.92
CA GLU A 177 -6.11 -6.85 -5.77
C GLU A 177 -6.34 -7.68 -4.50
N THR A 178 -5.31 -8.37 -4.01
CA THR A 178 -5.39 -9.20 -2.79
C THR A 178 -4.63 -8.62 -1.59
N GLY A 179 -3.71 -7.69 -1.85
CA GLY A 179 -2.73 -7.21 -0.87
C GLY A 179 -1.66 -8.25 -0.50
N LEU A 180 -1.61 -9.38 -1.22
CA LEU A 180 -0.61 -10.43 -1.02
C LEU A 180 0.64 -10.18 -1.84
N HIS A 181 1.73 -10.78 -1.41
CA HIS A 181 2.99 -10.79 -2.13
C HIS A 181 3.21 -12.20 -2.67
N TYR A 182 3.14 -12.36 -4.00
CA TYR A 182 3.57 -13.60 -4.63
C TYR A 182 5.08 -13.75 -4.43
N ASN A 183 5.51 -14.86 -3.82
CA ASN A 183 6.90 -15.14 -3.51
C ASN A 183 7.23 -16.57 -3.96
N ARG A 184 7.41 -16.70 -5.27
CA ARG A 184 7.77 -17.91 -6.04
C ARG A 184 7.01 -19.21 -5.69
N HIS A 185 7.28 -19.83 -4.55
CA HIS A 185 6.62 -21.05 -4.08
C HIS A 185 5.40 -20.79 -3.18
N ARG A 186 5.26 -19.60 -2.59
CA ARG A 186 4.20 -19.28 -1.63
C ARG A 186 3.68 -17.85 -1.80
N TYR A 187 2.48 -17.58 -1.26
CA TYR A 187 1.95 -16.23 -1.12
C TYR A 187 2.19 -15.73 0.30
N TYR A 188 2.87 -14.61 0.43
CA TYR A 188 3.16 -13.94 1.69
C TYR A 188 2.10 -12.88 1.98
N ASN A 189 1.62 -12.83 3.22
CA ASN A 189 0.69 -11.82 3.70
C ASN A 189 1.43 -10.88 4.66
N PRO A 190 1.77 -9.66 4.25
CA PRO A 190 2.50 -8.72 5.09
C PRO A 190 1.67 -8.29 6.32
N ASN A 191 0.33 -8.27 6.23
CA ASN A 191 -0.54 -7.88 7.34
C ASN A 191 -0.49 -8.86 8.52
N THR A 192 -0.15 -10.12 8.26
CA THR A 192 0.00 -11.15 9.30
C THR A 192 1.46 -11.59 9.49
N GLY A 193 2.38 -11.13 8.65
CA GLY A 193 3.80 -11.46 8.72
C GLY A 193 4.11 -12.93 8.42
N ARG A 194 3.28 -13.60 7.60
CA ARG A 194 3.42 -15.04 7.32
C ARG A 194 2.91 -15.46 5.94
N TYR A 195 3.29 -16.66 5.52
CA TYR A 195 2.76 -17.30 4.31
C TYR A 195 1.35 -17.85 4.52
N LEU A 196 0.61 -17.99 3.41
CA LEU A 196 -0.75 -18.58 3.39
C LEU A 196 -0.76 -20.11 3.48
N THR A 197 0.35 -20.75 3.10
CA THR A 197 0.50 -22.20 3.04
C THR A 197 1.72 -22.63 3.84
N ALA A 198 1.68 -23.87 4.33
CA ALA A 198 2.85 -24.52 4.91
C ALA A 198 3.99 -24.61 3.87
N ASP A 199 5.22 -24.56 4.36
CA ASP A 199 6.43 -24.68 3.55
C ASP A 199 6.43 -26.00 2.73
N PRO A 200 6.55 -25.93 1.39
CA PRO A 200 6.65 -27.11 0.53
C PRO A 200 7.80 -28.05 0.88
N ILE A 201 8.92 -27.53 1.42
CA ILE A 201 10.05 -28.36 1.88
C ILE A 201 9.86 -28.88 3.32
N LYS A 202 8.66 -28.70 3.89
CA LYS A 202 8.22 -29.25 5.18
C LYS A 202 9.16 -28.82 6.31
N LEU A 203 9.60 -29.76 7.14
CA LEU A 203 10.44 -29.50 8.30
C LEU A 203 11.85 -29.00 7.93
N ALA A 204 12.29 -29.16 6.68
CA ALA A 204 13.53 -28.55 6.20
C ALA A 204 13.44 -27.00 6.18
N GLY A 205 12.22 -26.45 6.10
CA GLY A 205 11.94 -25.01 6.29
C GLY A 205 11.97 -24.55 7.77
N GLY A 206 12.19 -25.50 8.68
CA GLY A 206 12.13 -25.28 10.13
C GLY A 206 10.78 -25.61 10.75
N LEU A 207 10.70 -25.43 12.06
CA LEU A 207 9.56 -25.89 12.88
C LEU A 207 8.27 -25.11 12.64
N ASN A 208 8.35 -23.86 12.18
CA ASN A 208 7.18 -23.04 11.87
C ASN A 208 7.01 -22.93 10.35
N SER A 209 6.19 -23.82 9.78
CA SER A 209 6.01 -23.95 8.32
C SER A 209 5.38 -22.72 7.64
N TYR A 210 4.89 -21.73 8.38
CA TYR A 210 4.27 -20.51 7.81
C TYR A 210 5.17 -19.27 7.93
N ARG A 211 6.31 -19.39 8.61
CA ARG A 211 7.20 -18.26 8.88
C ARG A 211 7.79 -17.73 7.56
N TYR A 212 7.88 -16.40 7.45
CA TYR A 212 8.67 -15.73 6.43
C TYR A 212 10.17 -15.92 6.70
N ALA A 213 10.70 -15.16 7.66
CA ALA A 213 12.07 -15.27 8.12
C ALA A 213 12.10 -15.21 9.65
N THR A 214 13.15 -15.75 10.25
CA THR A 214 13.36 -15.68 11.71
C THR A 214 13.48 -14.23 12.20
N ASN A 215 14.16 -13.39 11.42
CA ASN A 215 14.26 -11.95 11.67
C ASN A 215 14.12 -11.17 10.35
N PRO A 216 12.94 -10.59 10.05
CA PRO A 216 12.71 -9.91 8.78
C PRO A 216 13.53 -8.62 8.61
N ARG A 217 14.25 -8.16 9.64
CA ARG A 217 15.16 -7.00 9.53
C ARG A 217 16.56 -7.34 9.04
N GLY A 218 16.93 -8.62 8.98
CA GLY A 218 18.27 -9.04 8.58
C GLY A 218 18.29 -10.23 7.62
N TRP A 219 17.14 -10.90 7.43
CA TRP A 219 17.02 -12.16 6.74
C TRP A 219 15.94 -12.02 5.67
N ILE A 220 16.17 -12.66 4.53
CA ILE A 220 15.31 -12.64 3.34
C ILE A 220 14.87 -14.06 3.01
N ASP A 221 13.77 -14.22 2.27
CA ASP A 221 13.35 -15.49 1.66
C ASP A 221 12.95 -15.26 0.19
N PRO A 222 13.91 -15.27 -0.76
CA PRO A 222 13.64 -14.95 -2.17
C PRO A 222 12.87 -16.01 -2.95
N LEU A 223 12.81 -17.25 -2.44
CA LEU A 223 12.12 -18.36 -3.10
C LEU A 223 10.78 -18.68 -2.43
N GLY A 224 10.54 -18.14 -1.24
CA GLY A 224 9.45 -18.59 -0.41
C GLY A 224 9.66 -20.00 0.11
N LEU A 225 10.89 -20.38 0.47
CA LEU A 225 11.25 -21.65 1.11
C LEU A 225 12.13 -21.34 2.33
N SER A 226 11.63 -21.62 3.54
CA SER A 226 12.25 -21.16 4.79
C SER A 226 13.45 -21.99 5.27
N GLY A 227 14.07 -22.78 4.39
CA GLY A 227 15.20 -23.67 4.72
C GLY A 227 16.53 -23.09 4.23
N ASN A 228 17.35 -22.57 5.15
CA ASN A 228 18.69 -22.02 4.90
C ASN A 228 18.76 -20.91 3.84
N CYS A 229 18.18 -19.73 4.14
CA CYS A 229 18.54 -18.53 3.40
C CYS A 229 19.90 -18.00 3.86
N PRO A 230 20.87 -17.82 2.96
CA PRO A 230 22.15 -17.22 3.31
C PRO A 230 21.96 -15.78 3.81
N LYS A 231 22.90 -15.27 4.61
CA LYS A 231 23.01 -13.81 4.87
C LYS A 231 23.07 -13.07 3.52
N PRO A 232 22.69 -11.78 3.43
CA PRO A 232 22.65 -11.02 2.17
C PRO A 232 23.89 -11.19 1.27
N ASP A 233 25.07 -11.48 1.83
CA ASP A 233 26.33 -11.66 1.11
C ASP A 233 26.60 -13.11 0.60
N THR A 234 25.71 -14.06 0.85
CA THR A 234 25.97 -15.50 0.63
C THR A 234 25.04 -16.16 -0.39
N CYS A 235 24.26 -15.37 -1.15
CA CYS A 235 23.44 -15.86 -2.28
C CYS A 235 24.23 -16.09 -3.59
N VAL A 236 25.55 -16.14 -3.54
CA VAL A 236 26.38 -16.58 -4.67
C VAL A 236 26.43 -18.11 -4.64
N GLN A 237 25.41 -18.79 -5.18
CA GLN A 237 25.56 -20.22 -5.43
C GLN A 237 26.53 -20.44 -6.59
N GLU A 238 27.58 -21.19 -6.30
CA GLU A 238 28.65 -21.60 -7.20
C GLU A 238 28.09 -22.30 -8.44
N ALA A 239 28.27 -21.65 -9.59
CA ALA A 239 28.59 -22.32 -10.84
C ALA A 239 29.84 -21.64 -11.41
N ALA A 240 30.97 -21.79 -10.70
CA ALA A 240 32.25 -21.43 -11.27
C ALA A 240 32.57 -22.43 -12.38
N ALA A 241 32.31 -22.04 -13.63
CA ALA A 241 32.99 -22.66 -14.76
C ALA A 241 34.51 -22.49 -14.57
N PRO A 242 35.34 -23.45 -15.03
CA PRO A 242 36.79 -23.36 -14.86
C PRO A 242 37.27 -22.04 -15.49
N ALA A 243 37.98 -21.27 -14.67
CA ALA A 243 38.47 -19.93 -15.01
C ALA A 243 39.69 -20.00 -15.92
N ASP A 244 39.54 -20.56 -17.13
CA ASP A 244 40.57 -20.50 -18.16
C ASP A 244 39.94 -19.95 -19.45
N ASN A 245 40.27 -18.70 -19.76
CA ASN A 245 39.84 -17.86 -20.90
C ASN A 245 38.61 -16.94 -20.72
N LEU A 246 38.58 -16.16 -19.64
CA LEU A 246 37.84 -14.88 -19.65
C LEU A 246 38.76 -13.77 -20.18
N PRO A 247 38.31 -12.93 -21.14
CA PRO A 247 39.08 -11.76 -21.55
C PRO A 247 39.31 -10.85 -20.33
N LYS A 248 40.56 -10.40 -20.13
CA LYS A 248 40.90 -9.39 -19.12
C LYS A 248 40.15 -8.10 -19.48
N ILE A 249 39.02 -7.88 -18.81
CA ILE A 249 38.36 -6.58 -18.80
C ILE A 249 39.23 -5.66 -17.96
N GLU A 250 39.77 -4.59 -18.55
CA GLU A 250 40.40 -3.52 -17.77
C GLU A 250 39.36 -2.90 -16.85
N THR A 251 39.40 -3.28 -15.57
CA THR A 251 38.60 -2.68 -14.50
C THR A 251 39.19 -1.32 -14.14
N LYS A 252 38.99 -0.31 -14.99
CA LYS A 252 38.86 1.05 -14.46
C LYS A 252 37.47 1.11 -13.87
N GLU A 253 37.37 0.89 -12.57
CA GLU A 253 36.15 1.09 -11.81
C GLU A 253 35.66 2.51 -12.12
N PRO A 254 34.50 2.68 -12.75
CA PRO A 254 34.03 4.01 -13.14
C PRO A 254 33.87 4.85 -11.87
N GLU A 255 34.33 6.10 -11.91
CA GLU A 255 34.07 7.04 -10.82
C GLU A 255 32.56 7.11 -10.61
N ILE A 256 32.13 6.74 -9.40
CA ILE A 256 30.72 6.78 -9.03
C ILE A 256 30.31 8.25 -9.09
N PRO A 257 29.37 8.64 -9.97
CA PRO A 257 28.98 10.03 -10.08
C PRO A 257 28.41 10.50 -8.75
N GLU A 258 28.82 11.70 -8.33
CA GLU A 258 28.28 12.28 -7.10
C GLU A 258 26.74 12.37 -7.19
N PRO A 259 26.02 12.05 -6.10
CA PRO A 259 24.58 12.15 -6.08
C PRO A 259 24.16 13.60 -6.35
N LYS A 260 23.29 13.80 -7.35
CA LYS A 260 22.83 15.13 -7.80
C LYS A 260 22.09 15.97 -6.74
N MET A 261 21.77 15.38 -5.59
CA MET A 261 21.08 16.04 -4.47
C MET A 261 21.63 15.50 -3.15
N THR A 262 21.81 16.40 -2.18
CA THR A 262 22.10 16.06 -0.79
C THR A 262 20.93 15.31 -0.15
N ALA A 263 21.18 14.65 0.99
CA ALA A 263 20.14 13.93 1.72
C ALA A 263 19.01 14.84 2.22
N GLU A 264 19.31 16.09 2.57
CA GLU A 264 18.32 17.08 3.03
C GLU A 264 17.44 17.56 1.89
N GLU A 265 18.04 17.94 0.76
CA GLU A 265 17.31 18.30 -0.46
C GLU A 265 16.42 17.16 -0.94
N ARG A 266 16.91 15.92 -0.86
CA ARG A 266 16.13 14.72 -1.18
C ARG A 266 14.89 14.60 -0.30
N ARG A 267 15.03 14.75 1.02
CA ARG A 267 13.90 14.68 1.96
C ARG A 267 12.90 15.79 1.70
N ALA A 268 13.36 17.02 1.50
CA ALA A 268 12.48 18.16 1.18
C ALA A 268 11.71 17.91 -0.12
N ARG A 269 12.38 17.35 -1.15
CA ARG A 269 11.74 17.00 -2.42
C ARG A 269 10.69 15.90 -2.25
N ILE A 270 10.99 14.86 -1.49
CA ILE A 270 10.03 13.80 -1.16
C ILE A 270 8.82 14.40 -0.46
N ASP A 271 9.02 15.32 0.48
CA ASP A 271 7.92 15.93 1.20
C ASP A 271 6.98 16.75 0.31
N VAL A 272 7.52 17.52 -0.63
CA VAL A 272 6.73 18.25 -1.63
C VAL A 272 5.95 17.29 -2.53
N LEU A 273 6.61 16.27 -3.09
CA LEU A 273 5.96 15.32 -3.99
C LEU A 273 4.88 14.51 -3.27
N SER A 274 5.13 14.12 -2.02
CA SER A 274 4.16 13.38 -1.22
C SER A 274 2.94 14.21 -0.80
N GLU A 275 3.05 15.53 -0.65
CA GLU A 275 1.87 16.40 -0.55
C GLU A 275 1.05 16.42 -1.85
N ALA A 276 1.72 16.48 -3.01
CA ALA A 276 1.05 16.46 -4.30
C ALA A 276 0.37 15.09 -4.60
N ASN A 277 1.00 13.98 -4.22
CA ASN A 277 0.37 12.65 -4.30
C ASN A 277 -0.84 12.55 -3.38
N ALA A 278 -0.73 13.02 -2.13
CA ALA A 278 -1.83 13.03 -1.19
C ALA A 278 -3.01 13.86 -1.72
N LYS A 279 -2.76 15.01 -2.34
CA LYS A 279 -3.78 15.81 -3.02
C LYS A 279 -4.49 15.02 -4.12
N ARG A 280 -3.73 14.35 -5.00
CA ARG A 280 -4.30 13.52 -6.08
C ARG A 280 -5.21 12.41 -5.55
N HIS A 281 -4.81 11.71 -4.50
CA HIS A 281 -5.67 10.69 -3.88
C HIS A 281 -6.96 11.28 -3.30
N VAL A 282 -6.87 12.41 -2.58
CA VAL A 282 -8.05 13.06 -2.01
C VAL A 282 -8.98 13.57 -3.11
N GLN A 283 -8.44 14.11 -4.21
CA GLN A 283 -9.22 14.48 -5.40
C GLN A 283 -9.91 13.27 -6.03
N SER A 284 -9.18 12.17 -6.22
CA SER A 284 -9.75 10.92 -6.74
C SER A 284 -10.91 10.42 -5.87
N TRP A 285 -10.79 10.46 -4.54
CA TRP A 285 -11.87 10.07 -3.64
C TRP A 285 -13.03 11.07 -3.64
N GLU A 286 -12.74 12.36 -3.77
CA GLU A 286 -13.78 13.38 -3.88
C GLU A 286 -14.65 13.13 -5.13
N ASP A 287 -14.02 12.82 -6.27
CA ASP A 287 -14.69 12.50 -7.53
C ASP A 287 -15.42 11.14 -7.48
N GLU A 288 -14.76 10.09 -6.97
CA GLU A 288 -15.30 8.72 -6.89
C GLU A 288 -16.54 8.62 -5.98
N PHE A 289 -16.50 9.31 -4.83
CA PHE A 289 -17.55 9.24 -3.82
C PHE A 289 -18.51 10.43 -3.84
N GLY A 290 -18.23 11.46 -4.64
CA GLY A 290 -19.01 12.70 -4.64
C GLY A 290 -18.91 13.46 -3.31
N MET A 291 -17.72 13.45 -2.70
CA MET A 291 -17.49 14.15 -1.43
C MET A 291 -17.47 15.67 -1.65
N HIS A 292 -17.57 16.42 -0.56
CA HIS A 292 -17.41 17.88 -0.56
C HIS A 292 -16.40 18.34 0.49
N THR A 293 -15.39 17.52 0.71
CA THR A 293 -14.31 17.69 1.69
C THR A 293 -13.34 18.76 1.22
N ILE A 294 -12.92 18.71 -0.05
CA ILE A 294 -11.92 19.62 -0.60
C ILE A 294 -12.42 21.07 -0.50
N GLY A 295 -13.65 21.32 -0.96
CA GLY A 295 -14.21 22.68 -0.95
C GLY A 295 -14.43 23.26 0.45
N LYS A 296 -14.60 22.41 1.48
CA LYS A 296 -14.96 22.87 2.84
C LYS A 296 -13.85 22.76 3.87
N HIS A 297 -12.90 21.85 3.68
CA HIS A 297 -11.92 21.46 4.68
C HIS A 297 -10.49 21.23 4.14
N SER A 298 -10.21 21.49 2.86
CA SER A 298 -8.84 21.33 2.33
C SER A 298 -7.85 22.34 2.96
N PRO A 299 -6.54 21.98 3.00
CA PRO A 299 -5.49 22.89 3.47
C PRO A 299 -5.31 24.15 2.61
N GLU A 300 -5.90 24.20 1.42
CA GLU A 300 -5.79 25.32 0.48
C GLU A 300 -6.87 26.39 0.70
N ILE A 301 -7.77 26.21 1.67
CA ILE A 301 -8.83 27.20 1.95
C ILE A 301 -8.21 28.47 2.55
N PRO A 302 -8.49 29.66 2.00
CA PRO A 302 -8.00 30.91 2.58
C PRO A 302 -8.51 31.11 4.00
N ASP A 303 -7.64 31.57 4.90
CA ASP A 303 -7.99 31.80 6.31
C ASP A 303 -9.19 32.76 6.46
N ALA A 304 -9.25 33.79 5.61
CA ALA A 304 -10.38 34.73 5.54
C ALA A 304 -11.72 34.02 5.26
N ALA A 305 -11.74 33.00 4.40
CA ALA A 305 -12.95 32.25 4.09
C ALA A 305 -13.42 31.39 5.28
N LEU A 306 -12.48 30.82 6.04
CA LEU A 306 -12.80 30.10 7.29
C LEU A 306 -13.34 31.03 8.36
N ARG A 307 -12.78 32.23 8.51
CA ARG A 307 -13.29 33.27 9.41
C ARG A 307 -14.70 33.69 9.02
N GLN A 308 -14.93 33.99 7.75
CA GLN A 308 -16.24 34.42 7.26
C GLN A 308 -17.32 33.37 7.56
N ARG A 309 -17.04 32.09 7.29
CA ARG A 309 -17.95 30.99 7.64
C ARG A 309 -18.32 30.97 9.14
N ALA A 310 -17.35 31.24 10.02
CA ALA A 310 -17.59 31.29 11.46
C ALA A 310 -18.43 32.49 11.91
N ILE A 311 -18.52 33.54 11.09
CA ILE A 311 -19.35 34.72 11.31
C ILE A 311 -20.78 34.49 10.78
N ASP A 312 -20.94 34.06 9.53
CA ASP A 312 -22.24 34.09 8.84
C ASP A 312 -22.65 32.79 8.13
N GLY A 313 -21.79 31.77 8.16
CA GLY A 313 -22.03 30.48 7.53
C GLY A 313 -21.75 30.43 6.02
N THR A 314 -21.09 31.46 5.47
CA THR A 314 -20.68 31.51 4.06
C THR A 314 -19.87 30.27 3.68
N ASN A 315 -20.16 29.72 2.50
CA ASN A 315 -19.46 28.55 2.00
C ASN A 315 -18.01 28.93 1.62
N PRO A 316 -16.96 28.33 2.23
CA PRO A 316 -15.57 28.67 1.95
C PRO A 316 -15.16 28.44 0.49
N MET A 317 -15.81 27.50 -0.20
CA MET A 317 -15.51 27.19 -1.59
C MET A 317 -16.08 28.22 -2.55
N THR A 318 -17.33 28.61 -2.34
CA THR A 318 -18.08 29.39 -3.33
C THR A 318 -18.21 30.86 -2.98
N GLY A 319 -17.86 31.25 -1.75
CA GLY A 319 -18.09 32.59 -1.22
C GLY A 319 -19.57 32.98 -1.08
N LYS A 320 -20.50 32.05 -1.35
CA LYS A 320 -21.94 32.34 -1.30
C LYS A 320 -22.48 32.19 0.12
N PRO A 321 -23.17 33.21 0.67
CA PRO A 321 -23.82 33.10 1.96
C PRO A 321 -25.05 32.19 1.87
N PRO A 322 -25.44 31.53 2.98
CA PRO A 322 -26.70 30.80 3.04
C PRO A 322 -27.89 31.78 2.94
N ARG A 323 -29.06 31.31 2.50
CA ARG A 323 -30.29 32.13 2.41
C ARG A 323 -30.64 32.86 3.71
N ARG A 324 -30.23 32.31 4.85
CA ARG A 324 -30.28 32.96 6.17
C ARG A 324 -28.89 32.87 6.80
N PRO A 325 -28.15 33.98 6.90
CA PRO A 325 -26.85 34.03 7.56
C PRO A 325 -26.93 33.45 8.98
N ARG A 326 -26.08 32.46 9.28
CA ARG A 326 -25.99 31.82 10.60
C ARG A 326 -24.54 31.42 10.86
N PRO A 327 -23.94 31.85 11.99
CA PRO A 327 -22.58 31.46 12.37
C PRO A 327 -22.39 29.95 12.35
N SER A 328 -21.33 29.44 11.72
CA SER A 328 -21.04 28.01 11.65
C SER A 328 -19.56 27.73 11.82
N SER A 329 -19.20 26.79 12.70
CA SER A 329 -17.79 26.42 12.86
C SER A 329 -17.14 26.03 11.52
N SER A 330 -15.89 26.42 11.38
CA SER A 330 -15.06 26.14 10.22
C SER A 330 -13.81 25.37 10.65
N SER A 331 -13.32 24.52 9.77
CA SER A 331 -12.11 23.74 9.99
C SER A 331 -11.44 23.42 8.66
N GLN A 332 -10.12 23.30 8.66
CA GLN A 332 -9.34 22.83 7.53
C GLN A 332 -8.20 21.95 8.03
N PHE A 333 -7.80 20.97 7.21
CA PHE A 333 -6.60 20.20 7.48
C PHE A 333 -5.34 21.08 7.33
N ARG A 334 -4.26 20.75 8.03
CA ARG A 334 -2.98 21.49 7.88
C ARG A 334 -2.24 21.12 6.60
N THR A 335 -2.36 19.87 6.15
CA THR A 335 -1.69 19.37 4.94
C THR A 335 -2.57 18.36 4.20
N TRP A 336 -2.27 18.13 2.92
CA TRP A 336 -2.97 17.13 2.12
C TRP A 336 -2.66 15.72 2.63
N LYS A 337 -1.45 15.47 3.14
CA LYS A 337 -1.09 14.21 3.80
C LYS A 337 -2.00 13.87 4.97
N LEU A 338 -2.25 14.83 5.87
CA LEU A 338 -3.10 14.61 7.04
C LEU A 338 -4.54 14.30 6.63
N GLN A 339 -5.07 15.06 5.67
CA GLN A 339 -6.39 14.82 5.10
C GLN A 339 -6.50 13.43 4.46
N MET A 340 -5.53 13.07 3.62
CA MET A 340 -5.47 11.77 2.95
C MET A 340 -5.41 10.63 3.97
N GLN A 341 -4.51 10.74 4.96
CA GLN A 341 -4.37 9.73 6.01
C GLN A 341 -5.66 9.52 6.80
N ALA A 342 -6.37 10.60 7.17
CA ALA A 342 -7.62 10.49 7.90
C ALA A 342 -8.71 9.76 7.08
N ILE A 343 -8.83 10.08 5.80
CA ILE A 343 -9.78 9.41 4.90
C ILE A 343 -9.39 7.94 4.70
N ASN A 344 -8.10 7.67 4.43
CA ASN A 344 -7.58 6.32 4.25
C ASN A 344 -7.80 5.45 5.49
N GLU A 345 -7.52 5.98 6.68
CA GLU A 345 -7.73 5.30 7.96
C GLU A 345 -9.20 4.87 8.09
N ALA A 346 -10.14 5.73 7.66
CA ALA A 346 -11.57 5.45 7.70
C ALA A 346 -12.02 4.44 6.64
N LEU A 347 -11.50 4.52 5.40
CA LEU A 347 -11.86 3.61 4.31
C LEU A 347 -11.30 2.19 4.52
N THR A 348 -10.11 2.08 5.11
CA THR A 348 -9.40 0.79 5.26
C THR A 348 -9.78 0.02 6.53
N ARG A 349 -10.66 0.55 7.41
CA ARG A 349 -11.04 -0.10 8.68
C ARG A 349 -11.53 -1.53 8.49
N LYS A 350 -12.43 -1.75 7.53
CA LYS A 350 -12.97 -3.09 7.22
C LYS A 350 -11.86 -4.06 6.80
N ALA A 351 -10.95 -3.61 5.94
CA ALA A 351 -9.80 -4.42 5.50
C ALA A 351 -8.86 -4.74 6.68
N ARG A 352 -8.72 -3.80 7.61
CA ARG A 352 -8.00 -3.98 8.89
C ARG A 352 -8.83 -4.72 9.94
N GLY A 353 -9.99 -5.28 9.60
CA GLY A 353 -10.83 -6.04 10.52
C GLY A 353 -11.33 -5.23 11.73
N LEU A 354 -11.43 -3.90 11.59
CA LEU A 354 -12.05 -3.01 12.57
C LEU A 354 -13.53 -2.82 12.21
N ASN A 355 -14.32 -2.37 13.18
CA ASN A 355 -15.67 -1.88 12.89
C ASN A 355 -15.57 -0.74 11.88
N GLN A 356 -16.42 -0.79 10.85
CA GLN A 356 -16.41 0.22 9.77
C GLN A 356 -16.68 1.63 10.30
N PHE A 357 -17.52 1.75 11.33
CA PHE A 357 -17.95 3.01 11.91
C PHE A 357 -17.79 2.96 13.43
N ASP A 358 -17.46 4.11 14.02
CA ASP A 358 -17.25 4.28 15.47
C ASP A 358 -18.47 4.92 16.16
N GLY A 359 -19.45 5.38 15.37
CA GLY A 359 -20.67 5.96 15.89
C GLY A 359 -21.58 6.49 14.79
N LYS A 360 -22.50 7.35 15.21
CA LYS A 360 -23.37 8.14 14.32
C LYS A 360 -23.31 9.61 14.71
N ASP A 361 -23.51 10.49 13.73
CA ASP A 361 -23.75 11.90 14.02
C ASP A 361 -25.21 12.15 14.46
N LYS A 362 -25.53 13.42 14.75
CA LYS A 362 -26.88 13.85 15.17
C LYS A 362 -27.97 13.55 14.13
N ASP A 363 -27.61 13.41 12.86
CA ASP A 363 -28.52 13.18 11.75
C ASP A 363 -28.64 11.67 11.42
N GLY A 364 -27.98 10.82 12.24
CA GLY A 364 -27.98 9.37 12.13
C GLY A 364 -27.00 8.82 11.09
N ASN A 365 -26.16 9.66 10.50
CA ASN A 365 -25.15 9.25 9.53
C ASN A 365 -24.01 8.52 10.25
N PRO A 366 -23.54 7.36 9.74
CA PRO A 366 -22.38 6.70 10.31
C PRO A 366 -21.13 7.58 10.23
N ILE A 367 -20.29 7.50 11.26
CA ILE A 367 -19.05 8.28 11.35
C ILE A 367 -17.86 7.42 11.78
N VAL A 368 -16.67 7.87 11.40
CA VAL A 368 -15.38 7.38 11.90
C VAL A 368 -14.65 8.55 12.53
N ARG A 369 -14.07 8.34 13.71
CA ARG A 369 -13.20 9.31 14.37
C ARG A 369 -11.78 8.80 14.39
N VAL A 370 -10.86 9.62 13.90
CA VAL A 370 -9.45 9.32 13.80
C VAL A 370 -8.70 10.24 14.75
N GLU A 371 -7.90 9.65 15.64
CA GLU A 371 -6.92 10.42 16.41
C GLU A 371 -5.75 10.77 15.49
N GLN A 372 -5.52 12.07 15.32
CA GLN A 372 -4.51 12.58 14.40
C GLN A 372 -3.99 13.91 14.96
N PRO A 373 -2.93 13.88 15.79
CA PRO A 373 -2.34 15.09 16.34
C PRO A 373 -1.95 16.09 15.25
N GLY A 374 -2.29 17.36 15.44
CA GLY A 374 -2.04 18.42 14.47
C GLY A 374 -2.84 18.31 13.17
N SER A 375 -3.95 17.54 13.14
CA SER A 375 -4.78 17.33 11.95
C SER A 375 -5.18 18.64 11.26
N GLY A 376 -5.59 19.65 12.03
CA GLY A 376 -6.17 20.85 11.44
C GLY A 376 -6.22 22.08 12.34
N ARG A 377 -6.79 23.14 11.77
CA ARG A 377 -7.13 24.39 12.46
C ARG A 377 -8.47 24.94 11.95
N GLY A 378 -9.01 25.97 12.60
CA GLY A 378 -10.22 26.64 12.12
C GLY A 378 -10.77 27.66 13.10
N TYR A 379 -12.06 27.94 13.02
CA TYR A 379 -12.71 28.95 13.84
C TYR A 379 -14.05 28.47 14.40
N SER A 380 -14.34 28.89 15.63
CA SER A 380 -15.64 28.68 16.27
C SER A 380 -16.39 30.01 16.38
N PRO A 381 -17.72 30.03 16.17
CA PRO A 381 -18.53 31.22 16.37
C PRO A 381 -18.35 31.84 17.76
N ASN A 382 -18.27 33.16 17.81
CA ASN A 382 -18.14 33.90 19.07
C ASN A 382 -19.45 34.62 19.39
N LYS A 383 -20.16 34.14 20.43
CA LYS A 383 -21.45 34.73 20.84
C LYS A 383 -21.32 36.15 21.41
N LYS A 384 -20.17 36.52 21.96
CA LYS A 384 -19.94 37.83 22.59
C LYS A 384 -19.53 38.89 21.58
N ASP A 385 -18.86 38.47 20.51
CA ASP A 385 -18.38 39.34 19.44
C ASP A 385 -18.57 38.61 18.10
N PRO A 386 -19.74 38.74 17.46
CA PRO A 386 -20.11 37.97 16.27
C PRO A 386 -19.16 38.12 15.08
N ASN A 387 -18.43 39.24 15.00
CA ASN A 387 -17.50 39.54 13.91
C ASN A 387 -16.07 39.05 14.20
N ASN A 388 -15.80 38.55 15.42
CA ASN A 388 -14.49 38.09 15.84
C ASN A 388 -14.55 36.62 16.31
N PRO A 389 -14.56 35.66 15.37
CA PRO A 389 -14.68 34.25 15.70
C PRO A 389 -13.43 33.75 16.43
N LYS A 390 -13.60 32.79 17.34
CA LYS A 390 -12.51 32.27 18.17
C LYS A 390 -11.63 31.30 17.36
N PRO A 391 -10.31 31.54 17.25
CA PRO A 391 -9.42 30.61 16.57
C PRO A 391 -9.34 29.28 17.32
N ASN A 392 -9.15 28.23 16.57
CA ASN A 392 -8.87 26.89 17.05
C ASN A 392 -7.67 26.34 16.27
N GLU A 393 -6.48 26.48 16.85
CA GLU A 393 -5.23 26.06 16.21
C GLU A 393 -4.93 24.56 16.38
N ASP A 394 -5.48 23.93 17.42
CA ASP A 394 -5.11 22.57 17.82
C ASP A 394 -6.28 21.60 17.65
N MET A 395 -6.52 21.17 16.41
CA MET A 395 -7.42 20.05 16.12
C MET A 395 -6.60 18.76 16.01
N ASN A 396 -6.66 17.92 17.04
CA ASN A 396 -5.90 16.67 17.15
C ASN A 396 -6.70 15.41 16.74
N GLY A 397 -7.79 15.58 16.00
CA GLY A 397 -8.53 14.46 15.41
C GLY A 397 -9.20 14.84 14.11
N ALA A 398 -9.76 13.84 13.43
CA ALA A 398 -10.56 13.99 12.23
C ALA A 398 -11.85 13.17 12.34
N GLU A 399 -12.95 13.69 11.81
CA GLU A 399 -14.22 12.97 11.69
C GLU A 399 -14.57 12.81 10.21
N ILE A 400 -14.87 11.58 9.80
CA ILE A 400 -15.28 11.23 8.45
C ILE A 400 -16.73 10.77 8.55
N LYS A 401 -17.61 11.35 7.73
CA LYS A 401 -19.03 11.02 7.69
C LYS A 401 -19.38 10.23 6.43
N PHE A 402 -20.26 9.27 6.63
CA PHE A 402 -20.73 8.36 5.59
C PHE A 402 -22.22 8.51 5.40
N ASP A 403 -22.68 8.39 4.16
CA ASP A 403 -24.10 8.41 3.86
C ASP A 403 -24.76 7.13 4.40
N LYS A 404 -25.89 7.29 5.10
CA LYS A 404 -26.56 6.19 5.79
C LYS A 404 -27.09 5.08 4.86
N ASN A 405 -27.35 5.41 3.59
CA ASN A 405 -27.92 4.47 2.63
C ASN A 405 -26.82 3.78 1.83
N THR A 406 -25.90 4.56 1.28
CA THR A 406 -24.84 4.08 0.38
C THR A 406 -23.58 3.64 1.12
N GLN A 407 -23.41 4.05 2.39
CA GLN A 407 -22.19 3.86 3.19
C GLN A 407 -20.92 4.43 2.54
N LYS A 408 -21.05 5.30 1.54
CA LYS A 408 -19.94 6.04 0.92
C LYS A 408 -19.62 7.27 1.76
N PRO A 409 -18.33 7.66 1.91
CA PRO A 409 -17.98 8.90 2.58
C PRO A 409 -18.53 10.09 1.79
N PHE A 410 -18.97 11.15 2.46
CA PHE A 410 -19.39 12.39 1.79
C PHE A 410 -18.66 13.63 2.31
N THR A 411 -18.05 13.56 3.50
CA THR A 411 -17.22 14.66 4.03
C THR A 411 -16.23 14.15 5.08
N ALA A 412 -15.06 14.75 5.12
CA ALA A 412 -14.09 14.61 6.21
C ALA A 412 -13.66 15.99 6.73
N PHE A 413 -13.44 16.12 8.03
CA PHE A 413 -12.99 17.38 8.60
C PHE A 413 -12.23 17.20 9.91
N PRO A 414 -11.27 18.08 10.21
CA PRO A 414 -10.57 18.04 11.48
C PRO A 414 -11.50 18.49 12.62
N THR A 415 -11.28 17.91 13.80
CA THR A 415 -12.07 18.12 15.00
C THR A 415 -11.17 18.31 16.22
N LYS A 416 -11.68 19.04 17.22
CA LYS A 416 -11.12 18.96 18.57
C LYS A 416 -11.41 17.56 19.09
N GLN A 417 -10.38 16.82 19.46
CA GLN A 417 -10.52 15.50 20.08
C GLN A 417 -11.53 15.60 21.25
N LYS A 418 -12.47 14.66 21.31
CA LYS A 418 -13.49 14.60 22.36
C LYS A 418 -13.18 13.52 23.36
#